data_AF-A0A9X2K3C5-F1
#
_entry.id   AF-A0A9X2K3C5-F1
#
_cell.length_a   1.000
_cell.length_b   1.000
_cell.length_c   1.000
_cell.angle_alpha   90.00
_cell.angle_beta   90.00
_cell.angle_gamma   90.00
#
_symmetry.space_group_name_H-M   'P 1'
#
loop_
_entity.id
_entity.type
_entity.pdbx_description
1 polymer ?
#
loop_
_entity_poly.entity_id
_entity_poly.type
_entity_poly.pdbx_seq_one_letter_code
_entity_poly.pdbx_strand_id
1 'polypeptide(L)'
;MNADQENMVVHVAWCQGLSTAEVARRLRAEPGSAHERRVGDIGVGVRQADEDDGAVLIGPAGTWSVIRQVQGWDCTRSATVAALSDHGGQALGIGWDVNGNEPLLYAVDGRVLVRMDFNWPDDRQGADPHALDPYLDGVEFGDPDDVEENTNAALTLIGRVTGHPLDRARLDATHIGYVIPADAW
;
A
#
# COMPACT_ATOMS: atom_id res chain seq x y z
N MET A 1 -20.49 9.77 -20.62
CA MET A 1 -19.52 9.94 -19.51
C MET A 1 -20.26 9.53 -18.25
N ASN A 2 -20.07 8.28 -17.81
CA ASN A 2 -20.85 7.67 -16.73
C ASN A 2 -20.39 8.23 -15.38
N ALA A 3 -21.34 8.45 -14.49
CA ALA A 3 -21.16 8.92 -13.12
C ALA A 3 -20.58 7.86 -12.16
N ASP A 4 -19.92 6.83 -12.70
CA ASP A 4 -19.38 5.68 -11.94
C ASP A 4 -17.83 5.73 -11.80
N GLN A 5 -17.18 6.84 -12.19
CA GLN A 5 -15.82 7.15 -11.75
C GLN A 5 -15.88 7.84 -10.37
N GLU A 6 -16.54 7.21 -9.41
CA GLU A 6 -16.47 7.66 -8.02
C GLU A 6 -15.01 7.60 -7.56
N ASN A 7 -14.40 8.77 -7.36
CA ASN A 7 -13.20 9.06 -6.56
C ASN A 7 -12.51 7.82 -5.95
N MET A 8 -11.80 7.04 -6.77
CA MET A 8 -11.17 5.81 -6.31
C MET A 8 -9.85 6.18 -5.63
N VAL A 9 -9.93 6.61 -4.37
CA VAL A 9 -8.76 6.79 -3.51
C VAL A 9 -8.30 5.41 -3.03
N VAL A 10 -7.07 5.04 -3.35
CA VAL A 10 -6.51 3.72 -3.04
C VAL A 10 -5.12 3.90 -2.48
N HIS A 11 -4.94 3.54 -1.20
CA HIS A 11 -3.64 3.42 -0.57
C HIS A 11 -3.43 1.99 -0.11
N VAL A 12 -2.38 1.35 -0.63
CA VAL A 12 -2.06 -0.05 -0.35
C VAL A 12 -0.58 -0.20 -0.06
N ALA A 13 -0.26 -0.99 0.96
CA ALA A 13 1.11 -1.33 1.31
C ALA A 13 1.27 -2.84 1.50
N TRP A 14 2.50 -3.31 1.32
CA TRP A 14 2.91 -4.69 1.58
C TRP A 14 4.11 -4.70 2.49
N CYS A 15 4.20 -5.68 3.37
CA CYS A 15 5.39 -5.88 4.20
C CYS A 15 5.70 -7.37 4.38
N GLN A 16 6.98 -7.72 4.33
CA GLN A 16 7.43 -9.11 4.35
C GLN A 16 7.57 -9.62 5.80
N GLY A 17 7.03 -10.80 6.08
CA GLY A 17 7.32 -11.56 7.30
C GLY A 17 6.68 -11.02 8.59
N LEU A 18 5.81 -10.02 8.52
CA LEU A 18 5.16 -9.45 9.70
C LEU A 18 3.78 -10.06 9.96
N SER A 19 3.51 -10.38 11.23
CA SER A 19 2.16 -10.72 11.69
C SER A 19 1.24 -9.50 11.66
N THR A 20 -0.07 -9.71 11.53
CA THR A 20 -1.09 -8.66 11.55
C THR A 20 -0.94 -7.69 12.73
N ALA A 21 -0.69 -8.20 13.95
CA ALA A 21 -0.52 -7.37 15.14
C ALA A 21 0.74 -6.49 15.09
N GLU A 22 1.83 -7.03 14.53
CA GLU A 22 3.08 -6.29 14.35
C GLU A 22 2.95 -5.21 13.27
N VAL A 23 2.21 -5.50 12.19
CA VAL A 23 1.85 -4.51 11.18
C VAL A 23 1.03 -3.38 11.81
N ALA A 24 -0.04 -3.71 12.55
CA ALA A 24 -0.86 -2.72 13.25
C ALA A 24 -0.02 -1.84 14.21
N ARG A 25 0.90 -2.44 14.97
CA ARG A 25 1.82 -1.70 15.85
C ARG A 25 2.71 -0.73 15.08
N ARG A 26 3.28 -1.14 13.94
CA ARG A 26 4.14 -0.28 13.10
C ARG A 26 3.37 0.83 12.38
N LEU A 27 2.10 0.58 12.08
CA LEU A 27 1.14 1.59 11.60
C LEU A 27 0.68 2.55 12.71
N ARG A 28 1.10 2.31 13.97
CA ARG A 28 0.63 3.04 15.16
C ARG A 28 -0.89 2.95 15.36
N ALA A 29 -1.48 1.87 14.88
CA ALA A 29 -2.91 1.61 15.00
C ALA A 29 -3.28 1.23 16.45
N GLU A 30 -4.49 1.58 16.86
CA GLU A 30 -5.00 1.29 18.20
C GLU A 30 -5.24 -0.22 18.36
N PRO A 31 -4.54 -0.93 19.27
CA PRO A 31 -4.69 -2.38 19.40
C PRO A 31 -6.11 -2.83 19.80
N GLY A 32 -6.83 -2.00 20.55
CA GLY A 32 -8.20 -2.27 21.00
C GLY A 32 -9.26 -2.19 19.90
N SER A 33 -8.91 -1.61 18.74
CA SER A 33 -9.81 -1.46 17.59
C SER A 33 -9.90 -2.70 16.68
N ALA A 34 -9.13 -3.75 16.98
CA ALA A 34 -9.01 -4.94 16.15
C ALA A 34 -10.37 -5.63 15.93
N HIS A 35 -10.76 -5.82 14.67
CA HIS A 35 -12.00 -6.49 14.33
C HIS A 35 -11.90 -7.26 13.00
N GLU A 36 -12.47 -8.47 12.93
CA GLU A 36 -12.44 -9.27 11.70
C GLU A 36 -13.37 -8.68 10.64
N ARG A 37 -12.91 -8.63 9.38
CA ARG A 37 -13.65 -8.13 8.22
C ARG A 37 -13.43 -9.00 7.00
N ARG A 38 -14.46 -9.10 6.16
CA ARG A 38 -14.33 -9.63 4.81
C ARG A 38 -14.31 -8.49 3.81
N VAL A 39 -13.68 -8.73 2.67
CA VAL A 39 -13.45 -7.70 1.65
C VAL A 39 -14.72 -7.30 0.92
N GLY A 40 -15.71 -8.19 0.87
CA GLY A 40 -17.07 -7.86 0.43
C GLY A 40 -17.79 -6.83 1.32
N ASP A 41 -17.30 -6.60 2.54
CA ASP A 41 -17.86 -5.60 3.47
C ASP A 41 -17.24 -4.21 3.28
N ILE A 42 -16.24 -4.07 2.41
CA ILE A 42 -15.41 -2.86 2.23
C ILE A 42 -16.18 -1.66 1.67
N GLY A 43 -17.27 -1.89 0.94
CA GLY A 43 -18.16 -0.82 0.46
C GLY A 43 -19.07 -0.24 1.56
N VAL A 44 -19.10 -0.86 2.74
CA VAL A 44 -19.86 -0.38 3.89
C VAL A 44 -18.83 0.20 4.85
N GLY A 45 -18.72 1.53 4.83
CA GLY A 45 -17.66 2.31 5.46
C GLY A 45 -17.20 1.79 6.82
N VAL A 46 -15.93 2.09 7.15
CA VAL A 46 -15.37 1.86 8.49
C VAL A 46 -16.15 2.75 9.44
N ARG A 47 -17.32 2.28 9.86
CA ARG A 47 -18.31 3.07 10.59
C ARG A 47 -17.95 3.24 12.07
N GLN A 48 -16.65 3.20 12.37
CA GLN A 48 -16.08 3.19 13.71
C GLN A 48 -14.88 4.14 13.88
N ALA A 49 -14.27 4.64 12.80
CA ALA A 49 -13.24 5.68 12.90
C ALA A 49 -13.93 7.04 12.96
N ASP A 50 -13.41 7.96 13.76
CA ASP A 50 -13.80 9.37 13.67
C ASP A 50 -13.38 9.94 12.30
N GLU A 51 -13.94 11.07 11.86
CA GLU A 51 -13.70 11.62 10.52
C GLU A 51 -12.21 11.90 10.24
N ASP A 52 -11.45 12.24 11.30
CA ASP A 52 -10.02 12.57 11.22
C ASP A 52 -9.10 11.35 11.39
N ASP A 53 -9.63 10.21 11.84
CA ASP A 53 -8.83 8.99 12.04
C ASP A 53 -8.57 8.27 10.71
N GLY A 54 -7.48 7.51 10.66
CA GLY A 54 -7.22 6.54 9.62
C GLY A 54 -7.87 5.18 9.91
N ALA A 55 -8.13 4.39 8.86
CA ALA A 55 -8.60 3.02 9.01
C ALA A 55 -7.96 2.09 7.99
N VAL A 56 -7.51 0.93 8.44
CA VAL A 56 -6.79 -0.06 7.61
C VAL A 56 -7.35 -1.45 7.77
N LEU A 57 -7.25 -2.24 6.71
CA LEU A 57 -7.50 -3.67 6.69
C LEU A 57 -6.17 -4.38 6.44
N ILE A 58 -5.81 -5.31 7.32
CA ILE A 58 -4.55 -6.05 7.27
C ILE A 58 -4.84 -7.53 7.07
N GLY A 59 -4.27 -8.11 6.02
CA GLY A 59 -4.49 -9.51 5.66
C GLY A 59 -3.22 -10.21 5.18
N PRO A 60 -3.18 -11.55 5.20
CA PRO A 60 -2.04 -12.31 4.71
C PRO A 60 -1.98 -12.32 3.17
N ALA A 61 -0.77 -12.29 2.64
CA ALA A 61 -0.44 -12.40 1.22
C ALA A 61 0.81 -13.29 1.01
N GLY A 62 0.70 -14.59 1.35
CA GLY A 62 1.84 -15.51 1.31
C GLY A 62 2.84 -15.21 2.42
N THR A 63 4.11 -14.96 2.07
CA THR A 63 5.13 -14.48 3.03
C THR A 63 5.03 -12.99 3.33
N TRP A 64 4.08 -12.30 2.71
CA TRP A 64 3.81 -10.88 2.89
C TRP A 64 2.50 -10.68 3.65
N SER A 65 2.33 -9.50 4.21
CA SER A 65 1.04 -8.97 4.64
C SER A 65 0.66 -7.83 3.71
N VAL A 66 -0.62 -7.74 3.35
CA VAL A 66 -1.20 -6.63 2.59
C VAL A 66 -1.98 -5.72 3.54
N ILE A 67 -1.86 -4.43 3.33
CA ILE A 67 -2.48 -3.37 4.10
C ILE A 67 -3.27 -2.53 3.11
N ARG A 68 -4.60 -2.52 3.22
CA ARG A 68 -5.46 -1.64 2.45
C ARG A 68 -5.99 -0.55 3.36
N GLN A 69 -5.67 0.70 3.06
CA GLN A 69 -6.24 1.81 3.79
C GLN A 69 -7.60 2.19 3.17
N VAL A 70 -8.60 2.20 4.03
CA VAL A 70 -10.01 2.45 3.71
C VAL A 70 -10.43 3.86 4.09
N GLN A 71 -9.65 4.53 4.95
CA GLN A 71 -9.78 5.94 5.32
C GLN A 71 -8.37 6.49 5.64
N GLY A 72 -8.01 7.64 5.09
CA GLY A 72 -6.67 8.24 5.21
C GLY A 72 -5.64 7.69 4.20
N TRP A 73 -4.35 7.97 4.45
CA TRP A 73 -3.22 7.63 3.57
C TRP A 73 -1.93 7.21 4.33
N ASP A 74 -2.05 6.95 5.63
CA ASP A 74 -0.93 6.65 6.54
C ASP A 74 -0.06 5.46 6.15
N CYS A 75 -0.63 4.43 5.51
CA CYS A 75 0.09 3.22 5.13
C CYS A 75 1.09 3.44 3.99
N THR A 76 0.94 4.52 3.22
CA THR A 76 1.84 4.90 2.12
C THR A 76 2.77 6.06 2.49
N ARG A 77 2.77 6.53 3.74
CA ARG A 77 3.78 7.50 4.20
C ARG A 77 5.18 6.87 4.16
N SER A 78 6.18 7.64 3.75
CA SER A 78 7.58 7.18 3.74
C SER A 78 8.07 6.68 5.10
N ALA A 79 7.69 7.36 6.20
CA ALA A 79 8.02 6.92 7.55
C ALA A 79 7.36 5.58 7.91
N THR A 80 6.13 5.36 7.45
CA THR A 80 5.39 4.12 7.66
C THR A 80 5.99 2.97 6.87
N VAL A 81 6.23 3.15 5.57
CA VAL A 81 6.83 2.10 4.72
C VAL A 81 8.24 1.75 5.21
N ALA A 82 9.02 2.73 5.65
CA ALA A 82 10.29 2.51 6.34
C ALA A 82 10.07 1.64 7.60
N ALA A 83 9.19 2.04 8.52
CA ALA A 83 8.91 1.29 9.75
C ALA A 83 8.45 -0.15 9.46
N LEU A 84 7.62 -0.37 8.43
CA LEU A 84 7.16 -1.69 8.00
C LEU A 84 8.29 -2.60 7.48
N SER A 85 9.37 -2.03 6.96
CA SER A 85 10.55 -2.78 6.51
C SER A 85 11.61 -3.01 7.60
N ASP A 86 11.46 -2.38 8.78
CA ASP A 86 12.47 -2.41 9.84
C ASP A 86 12.79 -3.83 10.34
N HIS A 87 14.04 -4.04 10.77
CA HIS A 87 14.63 -5.32 11.19
C HIS A 87 14.79 -6.37 10.07
N GLY A 88 15.36 -5.96 8.93
CA GLY A 88 15.74 -6.84 7.83
C GLY A 88 14.60 -7.26 6.90
N GLY A 89 13.43 -6.63 7.01
CA GLY A 89 12.28 -6.85 6.14
C GLY A 89 12.29 -5.99 4.89
N GLN A 90 11.29 -6.21 4.04
CA GLN A 90 10.98 -5.38 2.88
C GLN A 90 9.56 -4.85 2.99
N ALA A 91 9.33 -3.64 2.48
CA ALA A 91 8.00 -3.06 2.37
C ALA A 91 7.82 -2.26 1.08
N LEU A 92 6.59 -2.25 0.58
CA LEU A 92 6.15 -1.47 -0.58
C LEU A 92 4.94 -0.63 -0.18
N GLY A 93 4.77 0.52 -0.81
CA GLY A 93 3.56 1.34 -0.71
C GLY A 93 3.22 1.98 -2.05
N ILE A 94 1.93 2.03 -2.39
CA ILE A 94 1.40 2.77 -3.55
C ILE A 94 0.11 3.46 -3.16
N GLY A 95 -0.03 4.72 -3.54
CA GLY A 95 -1.22 5.52 -3.28
C GLY A 95 -1.70 6.21 -4.55
N TRP A 96 -3.00 6.40 -4.67
CA TRP A 96 -3.62 7.25 -5.68
C TRP A 96 -4.80 7.97 -5.01
N ASP A 97 -4.82 9.30 -5.11
CA ASP A 97 -5.96 10.11 -4.73
C ASP A 97 -6.47 11.00 -5.89
N VAL A 98 -7.53 11.76 -5.63
CA VAL A 98 -8.11 12.70 -6.61
C VAL A 98 -7.19 13.86 -6.99
N ASN A 99 -6.11 14.10 -6.22
CA ASN A 99 -5.13 15.14 -6.44
C ASN A 99 -3.91 14.65 -7.24
N GLY A 100 -3.76 13.34 -7.42
CA GLY A 100 -2.73 12.73 -8.25
C GLY A 100 -2.25 11.38 -7.73
N ASN A 101 -1.19 10.88 -8.35
CA ASN A 101 -0.54 9.65 -7.93
C ASN A 101 0.42 9.94 -6.77
N GLU A 102 0.27 9.21 -5.66
CA GLU A 102 1.36 9.13 -4.69
C GLU A 102 2.46 8.22 -5.23
N PRO A 103 3.73 8.50 -4.93
CA PRO A 103 4.84 7.70 -5.43
C PRO A 103 4.73 6.25 -4.96
N LEU A 104 5.18 5.33 -5.80
CA LEU A 104 5.56 4.00 -5.36
C LEU A 104 6.77 4.12 -4.43
N LEU A 105 6.65 3.56 -3.24
CA LEU A 105 7.71 3.48 -2.24
C LEU A 105 8.19 2.05 -2.12
N TYR A 106 9.51 1.87 -2.04
CA TYR A 106 10.14 0.61 -1.69
C TYR A 106 11.16 0.83 -0.58
N ALA A 107 11.00 0.10 0.52
CA ALA A 107 11.88 0.18 1.67
C ALA A 107 12.42 -1.18 2.07
N VAL A 108 13.66 -1.17 2.55
CA VAL A 108 14.36 -2.34 3.08
C VAL A 108 15.08 -1.93 4.36
N ASP A 109 14.93 -2.75 5.40
CA ASP A 109 15.61 -2.56 6.69
C ASP A 109 15.50 -1.14 7.26
N GLY A 110 14.27 -0.62 7.31
CA GLY A 110 13.98 0.68 7.90
C GLY A 110 14.30 1.88 6.99
N ARG A 111 14.69 1.67 5.73
CA ARG A 111 15.15 2.73 4.83
C ARG A 111 14.41 2.69 3.49
N VAL A 112 13.82 3.82 3.09
CA VAL A 112 13.24 3.97 1.75
C VAL A 112 14.37 4.00 0.72
N LEU A 113 14.47 2.95 -0.09
CA LEU A 113 15.45 2.84 -1.15
C LEU A 113 14.98 3.55 -2.41
N VAL A 114 13.71 3.35 -2.79
CA VAL A 114 13.11 3.95 -3.97
C VAL A 114 11.82 4.69 -3.61
N ARG A 115 11.71 5.90 -4.12
CA ARG A 115 10.48 6.67 -4.30
C ARG A 115 10.39 6.96 -5.80
N MET A 116 9.38 6.44 -6.46
CA MET A 116 9.22 6.52 -7.92
C MET A 116 7.81 6.99 -8.25
N ASP A 117 7.68 8.01 -9.10
CA ASP A 117 6.41 8.31 -9.75
C ASP A 117 6.20 7.32 -10.90
N PHE A 118 5.09 6.59 -10.90
CA PHE A 118 4.85 5.59 -11.94
C PHE A 118 4.29 6.17 -13.25
N ASN A 119 3.91 7.45 -13.29
CA ASN A 119 3.67 8.16 -14.56
C ASN A 119 4.96 8.70 -15.17
N TRP A 120 5.99 8.92 -14.36
CA TRP A 120 7.33 9.31 -14.79
C TRP A 120 8.35 8.36 -14.17
N PRO A 121 8.43 7.10 -14.65
CA PRO A 121 9.24 6.04 -14.03
C PRO A 121 10.73 6.34 -14.00
N ASP A 122 11.22 7.36 -14.72
CA ASP A 122 12.60 7.84 -14.64
C ASP A 122 12.82 8.84 -13.48
N ASP A 123 11.77 9.46 -12.93
CA ASP A 123 11.84 10.29 -11.72
C ASP A 123 11.88 9.40 -10.47
N ARG A 124 13.09 8.98 -10.12
CA ARG A 124 13.38 8.12 -8.98
C ARG A 124 14.26 8.81 -7.97
N GLN A 125 13.90 8.65 -6.70
CA GLN A 125 14.58 9.22 -5.56
C GLN A 125 14.75 8.15 -4.47
N GLY A 126 15.53 8.44 -3.43
CA GLY A 126 15.73 7.54 -2.28
C GLY A 126 17.19 7.13 -2.09
N ALA A 127 17.44 6.22 -1.16
CA ALA A 127 18.80 5.82 -0.79
C ALA A 127 19.49 4.95 -1.86
N ASP A 128 18.72 4.23 -2.68
CA ASP A 128 19.19 3.47 -3.84
C ASP A 128 18.10 3.46 -4.93
N PRO A 129 18.04 4.50 -5.78
CA PRO A 129 17.01 4.67 -6.81
C PRO A 129 16.93 3.53 -7.85
N HIS A 130 17.94 2.66 -7.91
CA HIS A 130 18.05 1.55 -8.85
C HIS A 130 17.70 0.19 -8.21
N ALA A 131 17.33 0.16 -6.94
CA ALA A 131 17.04 -1.10 -6.23
C ALA A 131 15.87 -1.92 -6.83
N LEU A 132 15.00 -1.28 -7.63
CA LEU A 132 13.90 -1.95 -8.33
C LEU A 132 14.25 -2.42 -9.76
N ASP A 133 15.41 -2.07 -10.31
CA ASP A 133 15.82 -2.43 -11.67
C ASP A 133 15.72 -3.94 -11.97
N PRO A 134 16.08 -4.87 -11.06
CA PRO A 134 15.92 -6.30 -11.30
C PRO A 134 14.48 -6.75 -11.53
N TYR A 135 13.49 -5.98 -11.07
CA TYR A 135 12.07 -6.30 -11.20
C TYR A 135 11.39 -5.57 -12.36
N LEU A 136 12.06 -4.61 -12.99
CA LEU A 136 11.51 -3.77 -14.05
C LEU A 136 11.64 -4.39 -15.46
N ASP A 137 12.39 -5.47 -15.64
CA ASP A 137 12.65 -6.08 -16.96
C ASP A 137 11.35 -6.47 -17.70
N GLY A 138 10.99 -5.77 -18.76
CA GLY A 138 9.73 -6.01 -19.49
C GLY A 138 8.46 -5.57 -18.74
N VAL A 139 8.59 -4.69 -17.74
CA VAL A 139 7.47 -3.85 -17.28
C VAL A 139 7.49 -2.57 -18.11
N GLU A 140 6.44 -2.35 -18.89
CA GLU A 140 6.29 -1.15 -19.72
C GLU A 140 5.32 -0.20 -19.02
N PHE A 141 5.78 1.01 -18.73
CA PHE A 141 4.92 2.13 -18.35
C PHE A 141 4.54 2.87 -19.63
N GLY A 142 3.28 3.26 -19.74
CA GLY A 142 2.68 3.87 -20.90
C GLY A 142 2.86 5.39 -20.94
N ASP A 143 1.89 6.06 -21.55
CA ASP A 143 1.80 7.52 -21.53
C ASP A 143 1.59 8.01 -20.08
N PRO A 144 2.23 9.10 -19.63
CA PRO A 144 2.02 9.64 -18.29
C PRO A 144 0.56 9.95 -17.95
N ASP A 145 -0.28 10.22 -18.95
CA ASP A 145 -1.72 10.47 -18.80
C ASP A 145 -2.56 9.18 -18.78
N ASP A 146 -2.00 8.02 -19.14
CA ASP A 146 -2.68 6.71 -19.07
C ASP A 146 -2.52 6.08 -17.68
N VAL A 147 -3.33 6.56 -16.75
CA VAL A 147 -3.24 6.14 -15.36
C VAL A 147 -3.62 4.67 -15.16
N GLU A 148 -4.51 4.11 -15.99
CA GLU A 148 -4.88 2.69 -15.89
C GLU A 148 -3.71 1.80 -16.30
N GLU A 149 -3.05 2.10 -17.42
CA GLU A 149 -1.87 1.38 -17.89
C GLU A 149 -0.72 1.47 -16.87
N ASN A 150 -0.40 2.68 -16.39
CA ASN A 150 0.69 2.87 -15.43
C ASN A 150 0.40 2.22 -14.06
N THR A 151 -0.87 2.22 -13.63
CA THR A 151 -1.28 1.49 -12.42
C THR A 151 -1.08 -0.02 -12.60
N ASN A 152 -1.48 -0.58 -13.74
CA ASN A 152 -1.29 -2.00 -14.03
C ASN A 152 0.20 -2.38 -14.09
N ALA A 153 1.05 -1.51 -14.64
CA ALA A 153 2.50 -1.67 -14.65
C ALA A 153 3.09 -1.66 -13.22
N ALA A 154 2.67 -0.71 -12.38
CA ALA A 154 3.08 -0.64 -10.98
C ALA A 154 2.64 -1.87 -10.17
N LEU A 155 1.40 -2.36 -10.37
CA LEU A 155 0.91 -3.60 -9.75
C LEU A 155 1.69 -4.83 -10.24
N THR A 156 2.09 -4.85 -11.51
CA THR A 156 2.96 -5.90 -12.07
C THR A 156 4.33 -5.90 -11.39
N LEU A 157 4.94 -4.73 -11.22
CA LEU A 157 6.19 -4.56 -10.50
C LEU A 157 6.09 -5.04 -9.05
N ILE A 158 5.03 -4.66 -8.32
CA ILE A 158 4.76 -5.13 -6.96
C ILE A 158 4.63 -6.66 -6.93
N GLY A 159 3.93 -7.24 -7.90
CA GLY A 159 3.78 -8.69 -8.02
C GLY A 159 5.12 -9.41 -8.20
N ARG A 160 6.07 -8.80 -8.91
CA ARG A 160 7.44 -9.34 -9.09
C ARG A 160 8.28 -9.24 -7.83
N VAL A 161 8.25 -8.10 -7.13
CA VAL A 161 8.96 -7.92 -5.85
C VAL A 161 8.44 -8.89 -4.79
N THR A 162 7.12 -9.06 -4.72
CA THR A 162 6.48 -9.94 -3.73
C THR A 162 6.56 -11.42 -4.10
N GLY A 163 6.95 -11.75 -5.35
CA GLY A 163 7.00 -13.12 -5.88
C GLY A 163 5.64 -13.73 -6.19
N HIS A 164 4.56 -12.95 -6.13
CA HIS A 164 3.20 -13.39 -6.36
C HIS A 164 2.41 -12.33 -7.13
N PRO A 165 1.69 -12.68 -8.21
CA PRO A 165 0.70 -11.79 -8.78
C PRO A 165 -0.27 -11.32 -7.70
N LEU A 166 -0.57 -10.02 -7.68
CA LEU A 166 -1.69 -9.50 -6.90
C LEU A 166 -2.97 -10.09 -7.48
N ASP A 167 -3.43 -11.19 -6.91
CA ASP A 167 -4.68 -11.80 -7.30
C ASP A 167 -5.83 -11.31 -6.42
N ARG A 168 -7.02 -11.30 -7.01
CA ARG A 168 -8.23 -10.85 -6.35
C ARG A 168 -8.56 -11.70 -5.12
N ALA A 169 -8.18 -12.99 -5.13
CA ALA A 169 -8.42 -13.90 -4.01
C ALA A 169 -7.66 -13.49 -2.73
N ARG A 170 -6.44 -12.95 -2.86
CA ARG A 170 -5.68 -12.40 -1.72
C ARG A 170 -6.26 -11.07 -1.24
N LEU A 171 -6.66 -10.21 -2.17
CA LEU A 171 -7.41 -9.01 -1.82
C LEU A 171 -8.73 -9.36 -1.14
N ASP A 172 -9.35 -10.51 -1.45
CA ASP A 172 -10.64 -10.99 -0.93
C ASP A 172 -10.53 -11.83 0.37
N ALA A 173 -9.32 -12.06 0.89
CA ALA A 173 -9.11 -12.85 2.10
C ALA A 173 -9.76 -12.21 3.35
N THR A 174 -9.86 -12.96 4.45
CA THR A 174 -10.22 -12.36 5.74
C THR A 174 -9.13 -11.39 6.18
N HIS A 175 -9.52 -10.16 6.52
CA HIS A 175 -8.65 -9.12 7.04
C HIS A 175 -9.02 -8.77 8.48
N ILE A 176 -8.07 -8.22 9.23
CA ILE A 176 -8.35 -7.58 10.51
C ILE A 176 -8.28 -6.06 10.30
N GLY A 177 -9.37 -5.39 10.66
CA GLY A 177 -9.48 -3.95 10.64
C GLY A 177 -8.90 -3.31 11.90
N TYR A 178 -8.24 -2.17 11.72
CA TYR A 178 -7.74 -1.32 12.81
C TYR A 178 -7.99 0.16 12.50
N VAL A 179 -8.09 0.97 13.55
CA VAL A 179 -8.11 2.43 13.52
C VAL A 179 -6.69 2.96 13.77
N ILE A 180 -6.29 3.97 13.00
CA ILE A 180 -5.05 4.75 13.19
C ILE A 180 -5.49 6.11 13.72
N PRO A 181 -5.17 6.47 14.98
CA PRO A 181 -5.55 7.77 15.53
C PRO A 181 -5.02 8.95 14.71
N ALA A 182 -5.77 10.03 14.59
CA ALA A 182 -5.39 11.23 13.84
C ALA A 182 -4.02 11.83 14.26
N ASP A 183 -3.62 11.67 15.52
CA ASP A 183 -2.36 12.17 16.10
C ASP A 183 -1.21 11.13 16.04
N ALA A 184 -1.40 10.04 15.29
CA ALA A 184 -0.42 8.96 15.22
C ALA A 184 0.91 9.38 14.56
N TRP A 185 0.93 10.35 13.63
CA TRP A 185 2.10 10.67 12.79
C TRP A 185 2.54 12.13 12.82
#